data_AF-A0A7C4UG96-F1
#
_entry.id   AF-A0A7C4UG96-F1
#
_cell.length_a   1.000
_cell.length_b   1.000
_cell.length_c   1.000
_cell.angle_alpha   90.00
_cell.angle_beta   90.00
_cell.angle_gamma   90.00
#
_symmetry.space_group_name_H-M   'P 1'
#
loop_
_entity.id
_entity.type
_entity.pdbx_description
1 polymer ?
#
loop_
_entity_poly.entity_id
_entity_poly.type
_entity_poly.pdbx_seq_one_letter_code
_entity_poly.pdbx_strand_id
1 'polypeptide(L)' 'MIRDCHKRAFRENYIDATDDASLLVRYGYEVKIFEGDPKNIKITDITDLYLFEKLIDEGRI' A
#
# COMPACT_ATOMS: atom_id res chain seq x y z
N MET A 1 -10.81 -13.99 5.55
CA MET A 1 -10.40 -13.50 4.20
C MET A 1 -8.92 -13.14 4.16
N ILE A 2 -8.48 -11.89 4.41
CA ILE A 2 -7.06 -11.50 4.27
C ILE A 2 -6.10 -12.35 5.12
N ARG A 3 -6.48 -12.64 6.37
CA ARG A 3 -5.70 -13.53 7.25
C ARG A 3 -5.52 -14.94 6.67
N ASP A 4 -6.51 -15.47 5.96
CA ASP A 4 -6.45 -16.80 5.36
C ASP A 4 -5.55 -16.79 4.13
N CYS A 5 -5.54 -15.69 3.37
CA CYS A 5 -4.59 -15.46 2.28
C CYS A 5 -3.15 -15.41 2.79
N HIS A 6 -2.85 -14.70 3.88
CA HIS A 6 -1.51 -14.73 4.48
C HIS A 6 -1.10 -16.14 4.94
N LYS A 7 -2.00 -16.90 5.56
CA LYS A 7 -1.73 -18.29 5.95
C LYS A 7 -1.48 -19.21 4.76
N ARG A 8 -2.15 -18.99 3.62
CA ARG A 8 -1.91 -19.72 2.37
C ARG A 8 -0.55 -19.33 1.79
N ALA A 9 -0.26 -18.03 1.66
CA ALA A 9 1.01 -17.53 1.16
C ALA A 9 2.20 -18.06 1.95
N PHE A 10 2.10 -18.06 3.29
CA PHE A 10 3.10 -18.63 4.17
C PHE A 10 3.33 -20.14 3.90
N ARG A 11 2.25 -20.93 3.77
CA ARG A 11 2.35 -22.38 3.49
C ARG A 11 2.91 -22.68 2.11
N GLU A 12 2.68 -21.80 1.14
CA GLU A 12 3.14 -21.91 -0.24
C GLU A 12 4.53 -21.27 -0.45
N ASN A 13 5.13 -20.72 0.61
CA ASN A 13 6.37 -19.93 0.56
C ASN A 13 6.34 -18.79 -0.48
N TYR A 14 5.16 -18.18 -0.64
CA TYR A 14 4.96 -17.05 -1.53
C TYR A 14 5.24 -15.74 -0.78
N ILE A 15 6.21 -14.97 -1.28
CA ILE A 15 6.74 -13.77 -0.62
C ILE A 15 6.64 -12.49 -1.47
N ASP A 16 6.12 -12.58 -2.69
CA ASP A 16 6.16 -11.47 -3.64
C ASP A 16 5.00 -10.47 -3.50
N ALA A 17 4.01 -10.74 -2.65
CA ALA A 17 2.94 -9.78 -2.39
C ALA A 17 3.49 -8.59 -1.59
N THR A 18 3.44 -7.41 -2.21
CA THR A 18 3.92 -6.15 -1.61
C THR A 18 2.90 -5.45 -0.74
N ASP A 19 1.62 -5.81 -0.88
CA ASP A 19 0.48 -5.20 -0.20
C ASP A 19 -0.69 -6.20 -0.09
N ASP A 20 -1.69 -5.84 0.70
CA ASP A 20 -2.84 -6.71 0.96
C ASP A 20 -3.74 -6.90 -0.26
N ALA A 21 -3.87 -5.89 -1.13
CA ALA A 21 -4.73 -5.98 -2.31
C ALA A 21 -4.13 -6.95 -3.34
N SER A 22 -2.83 -6.86 -3.62
CA SER A 22 -2.14 -7.82 -4.51
C SER A 22 -2.20 -9.25 -3.97
N LEU A 23 -2.10 -9.43 -2.65
CA LEU A 23 -2.28 -10.73 -2.00
C LEU A 23 -3.71 -11.27 -2.19
N LEU A 24 -4.73 -10.44 -2.02
CA LEU A 24 -6.14 -10.83 -2.20
C LEU A 24 -6.45 -11.20 -3.65
N VAL A 25 -6.00 -10.39 -4.61
CA VAL A 25 -6.17 -10.64 -6.05
C VAL A 25 -5.55 -11.99 -6.43
N ARG A 26 -4.34 -12.30 -5.94
CA ARG A 26 -3.69 -13.60 -6.18
C ARG A 26 -4.56 -14.79 -5.77
N TYR A 27 -5.29 -14.68 -4.65
CA TYR A 27 -6.14 -15.75 -4.14
C TYR A 27 -7.58 -15.69 -4.66
N GLY A 28 -7.83 -14.94 -5.74
CA GLY A 28 -9.10 -14.93 -6.47
C GLY A 28 -10.16 -14.01 -5.87
N TYR A 29 -9.79 -13.08 -4.99
CA TYR A 29 -10.71 -12.08 -4.47
C TYR A 29 -10.72 -10.84 -5.35
N GLU A 30 -11.91 -10.25 -5.52
CA GLU A 30 -12.07 -8.96 -6.17
C GLU A 30 -11.72 -7.82 -5.20
N VAL A 31 -10.93 -6.86 -5.69
CA VAL A 31 -10.60 -5.62 -4.97
C VAL A 31 -11.13 -4.44 -5.76
N LYS A 32 -11.82 -3.52 -5.07
CA LYS A 32 -12.27 -2.26 -5.66
C LYS A 32 -11.19 -1.19 -5.48
N ILE A 33 -10.91 -0.48 -6.56
CA ILE A 33 -9.96 0.64 -6.57
C ILE A 33 -10.76 1.94 -6.48
N PHE A 34 -10.28 2.86 -5.66
CA PHE A 34 -10.82 4.21 -5.51
C PHE A 34 -9.72 5.22 -5.81
N GLU A 35 -10.09 6.37 -6.37
CA GLU A 35 -9.16 7.47 -6.61
C GLU A 35 -8.59 7.96 -5.27
N GLY A 36 -7.27 7.99 -5.15
CA GLY A 36 -6.56 8.45 -3.96
C GLY A 36 -6.19 9.93 -4.04
N ASP A 37 -5.98 10.56 -2.89
CA ASP A 37 -5.36 11.89 -2.86
C ASP A 37 -3.87 11.75 -3.22
N PRO A 38 -3.35 12.47 -4.23
CA PRO A 38 -1.93 12.42 -4.59
C PRO A 38 -0.99 12.87 -3.46
N LYS A 39 -1.50 13.54 -2.43
CA LYS A 39 -0.74 13.94 -1.23
C LYS A 39 -0.59 12.80 -0.21
N ASN A 40 -1.33 11.70 -0.35
CA ASN A 40 -1.18 10.50 0.49
C ASN A 40 0.05 9.67 0.05
N ILE A 41 1.22 10.30 0.12
CA ILE A 41 2.48 9.69 -0.27
C ILE A 41 3.03 8.81 0.85
N LYS A 42 3.76 7.76 0.47
CA LYS A 42 4.64 7.04 1.39
C LYS A 42 5.97 7.76 1.40
N ILE A 43 6.43 8.23 2.57
CA ILE A 43 7.79 8.77 2.71
C ILE A 43 8.78 7.60 2.65
N THR A 44 9.54 7.51 1.57
CA THR A 44 10.49 6.42 1.28
C THR A 44 11.92 6.89 1.13
N ASP A 45 12.14 8.14 0.75
CA ASP A 45 13.46 8.76 0.68
C ASP A 45 13.49 10.19 1.25
N ILE A 46 14.65 10.82 1.18
CA ILE A 46 14.84 12.18 1.71
C ILE A 46 14.09 13.24 0.89
N THR A 47 13.85 12.99 -0.40
CA THR A 47 13.12 13.92 -1.27
C THR A 47 11.63 13.92 -0.95
N ASP A 48 11.05 12.77 -0.59
CA ASP A 48 9.68 12.66 -0.08
C ASP A 48 9.51 13.49 1.21
N LEU A 49 10.53 13.50 2.07
CA LEU A 49 10.50 14.27 3.32
C LEU A 49 10.43 15.78 3.04
N TYR A 50 11.27 16.29 2.14
CA TYR A 50 11.23 17.72 1.76
C TYR A 50 9.88 18.12 1.14
N LEU A 51 9.28 17.24 0.33
CA LEU A 51 7.94 17.47 -0.22
C LEU A 51 6.89 17.54 0.89
N PHE A 52 6.91 16.58 1.82
CA PHE A 52 5.96 16.51 2.93
C PHE A 52 6.06 17.74 3.85
N GLU A 53 7.27 18.16 4.21
CA GLU A 53 7.50 19.37 5.01
C GLU A 53 6.93 20.62 4.33
N LYS A 54 7.12 20.77 3.01
CA LYS A 54 6.56 21.89 2.25
C LYS A 54 5.04 21.88 2.21
N LEU A 55 4.42 20.71 2.06
CA LEU A 55 2.97 20.59 2.09
C LEU A 55 2.39 20.99 3.46
N ILE A 56 3.08 20.68 4.56
CA ILE A 56 2.71 21.14 5.91
C ILE A 56 2.88 22.66 6.04
N ASP A 57 4.04 23.21 5.66
CA ASP A 57 4.33 24.65 5.74
C ASP A 57 3.27 25.50 4.99
N GLU A 58 2.82 25.01 3.85
CA GLU A 58 1.81 25.66 3.00
C GLU A 58 0.37 25.44 3.47
N GLY A 59 0.15 24.66 4.54
CA GLY A 59 -1.19 24.31 5.04
C GLY A 59 -2.01 23.47 4.04
N ARG A 60 -1.34 22.68 3.21
CA ARG A 60 -1.96 21.86 2.16
C ARG A 60 -2.26 20.44 2.61
N ILE A 61 -1.78 20.04 3.79
CA ILE A 61 -2.11 18.83 4.54
C ILE A 61 -2.16 19.12 6.05
#